data_AF-A0A2T3AV18-F1
#
_entry.id   AF-A0A2T3AV18-F1
#
_cell.length_a   1.000
_cell.length_b   1.000
_cell.length_c   1.000
_cell.angle_alpha   90.00
_cell.angle_beta   90.00
_cell.angle_gamma   90.00
#
_symmetry.space_group_name_H-M   'P 1'
#
loop_
_entity.id
_entity.type
_entity.pdbx_description
1 polymer ?
#
loop_
_entity_poly.entity_id
_entity_poly.type
_entity_poly.pdbx_seq_one_letter_code
_entity_poly.pdbx_strand_id
1 'polypeptide(L)'
;MYASTKEGDAKAPLLPSTPSLSKPRDLRLIKRMILIFSLAGFLVILVILYLAIFLFTHSPKSYPPAEDLETCAWSTLRNHVPLLDVPPISRSEFLSRQATLASALREEGIDAYITEPSPSSMYYFNISNTYELSERPFLAILSSNGSFSYLAPKFELGRISGLDMVYEEKNVIEWKEEESPYNVLRRAFGSESPKVVVDEQARFFIASGLQSANFTVSPVSHSIASIRAVKSSAELQILRGINEFTVEVVRSLQPCIRIGVSQETLFSTASALFSRAGAGSGFWAIVLFGEQAANPHGGSKGKTLGAGEFALIDIGSTLHGYGSDVTRTILPRGGNVSRELMDVWDLVHASQSTAIGLMRPGAPCSTVDEASRNVIAKGSYGPYFTHRLGHGLGLEMHEHPYLNGANDELLKFAEVVTNEPGIYVTDEQAKSMGKSKGFGVRIEDPVMVTDAGGVVLTGRRALSPWAP
;
A
#
# COMPACT_ATOMS: atom_id res chain seq x y z
N MET A 1 95.75 -63.97 26.16
CA MET A 1 96.17 -65.28 25.60
C MET A 1 96.44 -65.05 24.11
N TYR A 2 97.68 -65.28 23.67
CA TYR A 2 98.23 -65.46 22.30
C TYR A 2 97.61 -64.67 21.12
N ALA A 3 98.28 -63.72 20.47
CA ALA A 3 99.56 -63.70 19.73
C ALA A 3 99.43 -64.07 18.24
N SER A 4 100.26 -63.38 17.43
CA SER A 4 100.92 -63.89 16.21
C SER A 4 100.05 -63.90 14.92
N THR A 5 100.48 -63.51 13.70
CA THR A 5 101.81 -63.29 13.11
C THR A 5 101.69 -62.76 11.66
N LYS A 6 102.64 -61.88 11.25
CA LYS A 6 103.51 -61.88 10.01
C LYS A 6 102.89 -62.10 8.60
N GLU A 7 103.41 -61.61 7.46
CA GLU A 7 104.54 -60.79 6.99
C GLU A 7 104.38 -60.57 5.46
N GLY A 8 105.00 -59.53 4.89
CA GLY A 8 105.51 -59.45 3.49
C GLY A 8 104.52 -59.04 2.37
N ASP A 9 104.86 -58.31 1.30
CA ASP A 9 106.16 -57.81 0.80
C ASP A 9 105.95 -56.77 -0.35
N ALA A 10 107.05 -56.14 -0.81
CA ALA A 10 107.16 -54.83 -1.49
C ALA A 10 106.94 -54.70 -3.03
N LYS A 11 106.66 -53.45 -3.52
CA LYS A 11 107.45 -52.60 -4.48
C LYS A 11 106.63 -51.59 -5.35
N ALA A 12 106.86 -50.27 -5.10
CA ALA A 12 107.05 -49.06 -5.98
C ALA A 12 106.31 -48.81 -7.34
N PRO A 13 106.33 -47.57 -7.94
CA PRO A 13 106.06 -46.20 -7.46
C PRO A 13 105.22 -45.30 -8.47
N LEU A 14 105.01 -44.00 -8.11
CA LEU A 14 104.60 -42.79 -8.92
C LEU A 14 103.10 -42.31 -8.91
N LEU A 15 102.83 -41.29 -8.06
CA LEU A 15 101.91 -40.10 -8.15
C LEU A 15 100.42 -40.24 -8.62
N PRO A 16 99.47 -39.28 -8.34
CA PRO A 16 99.49 -38.06 -7.53
C PRO A 16 98.28 -37.85 -6.55
N SER A 17 98.40 -36.81 -5.72
CA SER A 17 97.34 -35.93 -5.15
C SER A 17 96.11 -36.52 -4.42
N THR A 18 96.02 -36.12 -3.15
CA THR A 18 94.87 -36.20 -2.23
C THR A 18 93.56 -35.62 -2.76
N PRO A 19 92.40 -36.27 -2.50
CA PRO A 19 91.13 -35.60 -2.33
C PRO A 19 90.71 -35.58 -0.86
N SER A 20 90.48 -34.38 -0.33
CA SER A 20 89.86 -34.17 0.97
C SER A 20 88.44 -34.76 0.97
N LEU A 21 88.10 -35.52 2.00
CA LEU A 21 86.72 -35.91 2.32
C LEU A 21 85.87 -34.63 2.47
N SER A 22 85.02 -34.38 1.47
CA SER A 22 84.04 -33.31 1.52
C SER A 22 82.97 -33.66 2.56
N LYS A 23 82.78 -32.74 3.52
CA LYS A 23 81.64 -32.76 4.45
C LYS A 23 80.32 -32.75 3.65
N PRO A 24 79.25 -33.42 4.12
CA PRO A 24 77.99 -33.48 3.39
C PRO A 24 77.38 -32.08 3.30
N ARG A 25 77.45 -31.46 2.11
CA ARG A 25 76.86 -30.13 1.84
C ARG A 25 75.35 -30.17 1.58
N ASP A 26 74.71 -31.35 1.58
CA ASP A 26 73.36 -31.49 1.02
C ASP A 26 72.20 -31.50 2.04
N LEU A 27 72.44 -31.93 3.29
CA LEU A 27 71.33 -32.03 4.27
C LEU A 27 70.72 -30.68 4.69
N ARG A 28 71.49 -29.59 4.64
CA ARG A 28 70.98 -28.25 4.98
C ARG A 28 70.16 -27.66 3.83
N LEU A 29 70.50 -27.98 2.59
CA LEU A 29 69.76 -27.52 1.41
C LEU A 29 68.40 -28.22 1.36
N ILE A 30 68.38 -29.54 1.55
CA ILE A 30 67.16 -30.35 1.61
C ILE A 30 66.24 -29.89 2.75
N LYS A 31 66.78 -29.64 3.96
CA LYS A 31 65.98 -29.11 5.09
C LYS A 31 65.41 -27.72 4.81
N ARG A 32 66.16 -26.85 4.12
CA ARG A 32 65.67 -25.52 3.71
C ARG A 32 64.58 -25.63 2.65
N MET A 33 64.74 -26.52 1.67
CA MET A 33 63.72 -26.76 0.64
C MET A 33 62.43 -27.32 1.27
N ILE A 34 62.52 -28.31 2.16
CA ILE A 34 61.35 -28.84 2.87
C ILE A 34 60.64 -27.74 3.67
N LEU A 35 61.39 -26.90 4.39
CA LEU A 35 60.82 -25.78 5.13
C LEU A 35 60.13 -24.75 4.21
N ILE A 36 60.74 -24.40 3.08
CA ILE A 36 60.19 -23.47 2.09
C ILE A 36 58.91 -24.05 1.48
N PHE A 37 58.91 -25.33 1.07
CA PHE A 37 57.71 -26.00 0.55
C PHE A 37 56.61 -26.13 1.60
N SER A 38 56.97 -26.35 2.87
CA SER A 38 56.02 -26.40 3.99
C SER A 38 55.38 -25.03 4.25
N LEU A 39 56.18 -23.96 4.24
CA LEU A 39 55.68 -22.59 4.38
C LEU A 39 54.82 -22.17 3.18
N ALA A 40 55.22 -22.52 1.96
CA ALA A 40 54.45 -22.25 0.75
C ALA A 40 53.11 -23.00 0.78
N GLY A 41 53.11 -24.27 1.18
CA GLY A 41 51.89 -25.05 1.38
C GLY A 41 50.97 -24.45 2.44
N PHE A 42 51.51 -24.00 3.56
CA PHE A 42 50.75 -23.33 4.62
C PHE A 42 50.14 -22.00 4.14
N LEU A 43 50.89 -21.21 3.37
CA LEU A 43 50.38 -19.97 2.78
C LEU A 43 49.25 -20.22 1.77
N VAL A 44 49.38 -21.25 0.94
CA VAL A 44 48.32 -21.67 0.00
C VAL A 44 47.06 -22.09 0.75
N ILE A 45 47.19 -22.86 1.83
CA ILE A 45 46.05 -23.23 2.68
C ILE A 45 45.39 -21.99 3.29
N LEU A 46 46.16 -21.04 3.81
CA LEU A 46 45.62 -19.78 4.35
C LEU A 46 44.89 -18.96 3.29
N VAL A 47 45.44 -18.89 2.07
CA VAL A 47 44.80 -18.18 0.95
C VAL A 47 43.51 -18.89 0.52
N ILE A 48 43.49 -20.22 0.46
CA ILE A 48 42.27 -20.99 0.18
C ILE A 48 41.24 -20.80 1.29
N LEU A 49 41.66 -20.82 2.56
CA LEU A 49 40.76 -20.61 3.70
C LEU A 49 40.20 -19.19 3.68
N TYR A 50 41.03 -18.20 3.39
CA TYR A 50 40.62 -16.80 3.23
C TYR A 50 39.65 -16.64 2.05
N LEU A 51 39.94 -17.23 0.88
CA LEU A 51 39.04 -17.22 -0.27
C LEU A 51 37.73 -17.95 0.02
N ALA A 52 37.76 -19.07 0.74
CA ALA A 52 36.56 -19.79 1.14
C ALA A 52 35.71 -18.95 2.10
N ILE A 53 36.32 -18.31 3.11
CA ILE A 53 35.63 -17.39 4.03
C ILE A 53 35.12 -16.17 3.27
N PHE A 54 35.90 -15.60 2.34
CA PHE A 54 35.52 -14.47 1.52
C PHE A 54 34.33 -14.82 0.62
N LEU A 55 34.37 -15.96 -0.09
CA LEU A 55 33.27 -16.45 -0.92
C LEU A 55 32.05 -16.85 -0.10
N PHE A 56 32.21 -17.33 1.13
CA PHE A 56 31.09 -17.65 2.02
C PHE A 56 30.46 -16.39 2.63
N THR A 57 31.24 -15.35 2.89
CA THR A 57 30.78 -14.06 3.42
C THR A 57 30.27 -13.10 2.33
N HIS A 58 30.77 -13.24 1.10
CA HIS A 58 30.47 -12.38 -0.06
C HIS A 58 29.80 -13.12 -1.21
N SER A 59 29.34 -14.38 -1.02
CA SER A 59 28.41 -14.97 -1.97
C SER A 59 27.22 -14.04 -2.11
N PRO A 60 26.77 -13.72 -3.34
CA PRO A 60 25.54 -12.98 -3.51
C PRO A 60 24.47 -13.77 -2.77
N LYS A 61 23.89 -13.17 -1.72
CA LYS A 61 22.74 -13.75 -1.04
C LYS A 61 21.70 -13.95 -2.13
N SER A 62 21.47 -15.21 -2.51
CA SER A 62 20.38 -15.56 -3.41
C SER A 62 19.11 -15.16 -2.68
N TYR A 63 18.55 -14.03 -3.06
CA TYR A 63 17.27 -13.58 -2.54
C TYR A 63 16.23 -14.63 -2.93
N PRO A 64 15.31 -15.00 -2.03
CA PRO A 64 14.25 -15.92 -2.41
C PRO A 64 13.50 -15.33 -3.60
N PRO A 65 13.29 -16.10 -4.69
CA PRO A 65 12.42 -15.69 -5.77
C PRO A 65 11.04 -15.29 -5.24
N ALA A 66 10.33 -14.39 -5.94
CA ALA A 66 8.95 -14.02 -5.58
C ALA A 66 8.03 -15.25 -5.43
N GLU A 67 8.27 -16.31 -6.22
CA GLU A 67 7.55 -17.59 -6.18
C GLU A 67 7.65 -18.30 -4.81
N ASP A 68 8.80 -18.20 -4.13
CA ASP A 68 8.99 -18.76 -2.79
C ASP A 68 8.21 -17.97 -1.74
N LEU A 69 8.14 -16.63 -1.91
CA LEU A 69 7.44 -15.75 -0.97
C LEU A 69 5.92 -15.89 -1.09
N GLU A 70 5.40 -15.95 -2.32
CA GLU A 70 3.98 -16.19 -2.58
C GLU A 70 3.55 -17.53 -2.00
N THR A 71 4.31 -18.60 -2.29
CA THR A 71 4.00 -19.95 -1.79
C THR A 71 3.98 -19.99 -0.26
N CYS A 72 4.94 -19.33 0.39
CA CYS A 72 4.99 -19.22 1.85
C CYS A 72 3.75 -18.50 2.41
N ALA A 73 3.43 -17.31 1.91
CA ALA A 73 2.30 -16.51 2.39
C ALA A 73 0.94 -17.19 2.11
N TRP A 74 0.76 -17.71 0.89
CA TRP A 74 -0.48 -18.36 0.46
C TRP A 74 -0.86 -19.56 1.34
N SER A 75 0.13 -20.28 1.90
CA SER A 75 -0.11 -21.44 2.78
C SER A 75 -1.04 -21.12 3.97
N THR A 76 -1.00 -19.87 4.44
CA THR A 76 -1.85 -19.34 5.52
C THR A 76 -3.00 -18.49 4.98
N LEU A 77 -2.73 -17.59 4.02
CA LEU A 77 -3.71 -16.64 3.48
C LEU A 77 -4.94 -17.34 2.87
N ARG A 78 -4.79 -18.52 2.26
CA ARG A 78 -5.90 -19.27 1.63
C ARG A 78 -7.07 -19.55 2.58
N ASN A 79 -6.80 -19.65 3.89
CA ASN A 79 -7.85 -19.88 4.90
C ASN A 79 -8.71 -18.63 5.16
N HIS A 80 -8.27 -17.47 4.70
CA HIS A 80 -8.93 -16.17 4.85
C HIS A 80 -9.66 -15.72 3.57
N VAL A 81 -9.56 -16.47 2.46
CA VAL A 81 -10.33 -16.20 1.23
C VAL A 81 -11.84 -16.10 1.48
N PRO A 82 -12.47 -16.88 2.41
CA PRO A 82 -13.89 -16.70 2.72
C PRO A 82 -14.28 -15.31 3.25
N LEU A 83 -13.34 -14.47 3.70
CA LEU A 83 -13.63 -13.06 4.05
C LEU A 83 -14.13 -12.25 2.83
N LEU A 84 -13.83 -12.71 1.62
CA LEU A 84 -14.26 -12.10 0.37
C LEU A 84 -15.62 -12.63 -0.12
N ASP A 85 -16.20 -13.62 0.57
CA ASP A 85 -17.53 -14.18 0.25
C ASP A 85 -18.64 -13.28 0.80
N VAL A 86 -18.68 -12.05 0.27
CA VAL A 86 -19.68 -11.03 0.61
C VAL A 86 -20.52 -10.76 -0.64
N PRO A 87 -21.86 -10.76 -0.57
CA PRO A 87 -22.70 -10.47 -1.72
C PRO A 87 -22.53 -9.01 -2.19
N PRO A 88 -22.68 -8.72 -3.50
CA PRO A 88 -22.71 -7.36 -4.00
C PRO A 88 -23.97 -6.62 -3.50
N ILE A 89 -23.97 -5.29 -3.64
CA ILE A 89 -25.12 -4.44 -3.33
C ILE A 89 -26.34 -4.90 -4.13
N SER A 90 -27.47 -5.06 -3.45
CA SER A 90 -28.68 -5.57 -4.07
C SER A 90 -29.38 -4.51 -4.92
N ARG A 91 -30.16 -4.95 -5.92
CA ARG A 91 -30.97 -4.05 -6.74
C ARG A 91 -31.89 -3.16 -5.90
N SER A 92 -32.50 -3.69 -4.83
CA SER A 92 -33.39 -2.91 -3.97
C SER A 92 -32.65 -1.82 -3.19
N GLU A 93 -31.38 -2.05 -2.84
CA GLU A 93 -30.58 -1.02 -2.17
C GLU A 93 -30.20 0.12 -3.11
N PHE A 94 -29.85 -0.17 -4.37
CA PHE A 94 -29.67 0.87 -5.39
C PHE A 94 -30.90 1.76 -5.54
N LEU A 95 -32.10 1.17 -5.63
CA LEU A 95 -33.34 1.94 -5.71
C LEU A 95 -33.60 2.77 -4.45
N SER A 96 -33.27 2.24 -3.27
CA SER A 96 -33.35 3.00 -2.02
C SER A 96 -32.40 4.19 -2.02
N ARG A 97 -31.17 4.04 -2.53
CA ARG A 97 -30.20 5.14 -2.66
C ARG A 97 -30.70 6.24 -3.59
N GLN A 98 -31.30 5.85 -4.73
CA GLN A 98 -31.95 6.77 -5.66
C GLN A 98 -33.11 7.53 -4.98
N ALA A 99 -33.97 6.84 -4.23
CA ALA A 99 -35.05 7.48 -3.50
C ALA A 99 -34.55 8.49 -2.45
N THR A 100 -33.49 8.16 -1.72
CA THR A 100 -32.82 9.05 -0.75
C THR A 100 -32.26 10.29 -1.44
N LEU A 101 -31.50 10.11 -2.53
CA LEU A 101 -30.95 11.24 -3.29
C LEU A 101 -32.08 12.13 -3.85
N ALA A 102 -33.13 11.54 -4.43
CA ALA A 102 -34.28 12.29 -4.92
C ALA A 102 -34.96 13.11 -3.81
N SER A 103 -35.04 12.60 -2.57
CA SER A 103 -35.56 13.36 -1.43
C SER A 103 -34.69 14.56 -1.09
N ALA A 104 -33.37 14.36 -0.99
CA ALA A 104 -32.43 15.44 -0.71
C ALA A 104 -32.50 16.54 -1.77
N LEU A 105 -32.61 16.16 -3.06
CA LEU A 105 -32.78 17.13 -4.16
C LEU A 105 -34.08 17.95 -4.00
N ARG A 106 -35.21 17.32 -3.62
CA ARG A 106 -36.47 18.05 -3.38
C ARG A 106 -36.37 19.01 -2.22
N GLU A 107 -35.75 18.60 -1.12
CA GLU A 107 -35.57 19.42 0.07
C GLU A 107 -34.72 20.67 -0.22
N GLU A 108 -33.75 20.55 -1.13
CA GLU A 108 -32.90 21.67 -1.57
C GLU A 108 -33.47 22.45 -2.78
N GLY A 109 -34.61 22.05 -3.33
CA GLY A 109 -35.20 22.69 -4.51
C GLY A 109 -34.36 22.55 -5.79
N ILE A 110 -33.67 21.42 -5.92
CA ILE A 110 -32.86 21.03 -7.09
C ILE A 110 -33.70 20.11 -7.99
N ASP A 111 -33.60 20.30 -9.30
CA ASP A 111 -34.36 19.51 -10.29
C ASP A 111 -33.74 18.14 -10.54
N ALA A 112 -32.40 18.04 -10.59
CA ALA A 112 -31.70 16.77 -10.80
C ALA A 112 -30.25 16.75 -10.30
N TYR A 113 -29.77 15.54 -10.02
CA TYR A 113 -28.35 15.21 -9.89
C TYR A 113 -27.82 14.65 -11.21
N ILE A 114 -26.67 15.14 -11.67
CA ILE A 114 -26.03 14.73 -12.93
C ILE A 114 -24.62 14.22 -12.66
N THR A 115 -24.30 13.04 -13.18
CA THR A 115 -22.96 12.45 -13.06
C THR A 115 -22.49 11.85 -14.38
N GLU A 116 -21.19 11.97 -14.64
CA GLU A 116 -20.50 11.10 -15.58
C GLU A 116 -20.30 9.71 -14.95
N PRO A 117 -19.83 8.69 -15.70
CA PRO A 117 -19.27 7.49 -15.09
C PRO A 117 -18.22 7.84 -14.03
N SER A 118 -18.56 7.56 -12.77
CA SER A 118 -17.80 7.92 -11.58
C SER A 118 -18.21 7.00 -10.41
N PRO A 119 -17.53 7.06 -9.26
CA PRO A 119 -17.96 6.36 -8.05
C PRO A 119 -19.41 6.68 -7.65
N SER A 120 -19.91 7.89 -7.93
CA SER A 120 -21.32 8.23 -7.71
C SER A 120 -22.25 7.52 -8.69
N SER A 121 -21.88 7.40 -9.97
CA SER A 121 -22.70 6.62 -10.91
C SER A 121 -22.71 5.14 -10.56
N MET A 122 -21.60 4.63 -10.03
CA MET A 122 -21.50 3.27 -9.51
C MET A 122 -22.40 3.11 -8.29
N TYR A 123 -22.39 4.07 -7.36
CA TYR A 123 -23.19 4.06 -6.12
C TYR A 123 -24.70 4.08 -6.36
N TYR A 124 -25.16 4.93 -7.27
CA TYR A 124 -26.60 5.15 -7.50
C TYR A 124 -27.18 4.27 -8.60
N PHE A 125 -26.42 3.97 -9.67
CA PHE A 125 -26.97 3.37 -10.89
C PHE A 125 -26.27 2.08 -11.32
N ASN A 126 -25.28 1.59 -10.58
CA ASN A 126 -24.43 0.45 -10.97
C ASN A 126 -23.70 0.66 -12.32
N ILE A 127 -23.36 1.91 -12.65
CA ILE A 127 -22.53 2.24 -13.82
C ILE A 127 -21.08 2.29 -13.37
N SER A 128 -20.24 1.37 -13.87
CA SER A 128 -18.83 1.29 -13.49
C SER A 128 -18.09 2.61 -13.65
N ASN A 129 -17.33 2.99 -12.62
CA ASN A 129 -16.41 4.14 -12.65
C ASN A 129 -15.19 3.91 -13.58
N THR A 130 -14.95 2.68 -14.02
CA THR A 130 -13.91 2.34 -15.01
C THR A 130 -14.37 2.49 -16.45
N TYR A 131 -15.62 2.87 -16.67
CA TYR A 131 -16.12 3.14 -18.01
C TYR A 131 -15.40 4.38 -18.57
N GLU A 132 -14.82 4.21 -19.77
CA GLU A 132 -13.95 5.24 -20.36
C GLU A 132 -14.72 6.53 -20.65
N LEU A 133 -14.20 7.63 -20.11
CA LEU A 133 -14.68 8.97 -20.39
C LEU A 133 -14.04 9.50 -21.67
N SER A 134 -14.84 10.11 -22.54
CA SER A 134 -14.36 10.76 -23.78
C SER A 134 -14.81 12.22 -23.84
N GLU A 135 -14.50 12.94 -24.91
CA GLU A 135 -15.03 14.29 -25.17
C GLU A 135 -16.56 14.31 -25.37
N ARG A 136 -17.19 13.14 -25.56
CA ARG A 136 -18.63 12.98 -25.77
C ARG A 136 -19.36 12.74 -24.45
N PRO A 137 -20.28 13.63 -24.02
CA PRO A 137 -21.02 13.45 -22.78
C PRO A 137 -21.86 12.16 -22.77
N PHE A 138 -21.60 11.32 -21.77
CA PHE A 138 -22.51 10.28 -21.29
C PHE A 138 -22.84 10.59 -19.84
N LEU A 139 -24.09 10.99 -19.59
CA LEU A 139 -24.52 11.50 -18.27
C LEU A 139 -25.65 10.65 -17.72
N ALA A 140 -25.47 10.13 -16.51
CA ALA A 140 -26.55 9.57 -15.71
C ALA A 140 -27.23 10.69 -14.91
N ILE A 141 -28.55 10.71 -14.93
CA ILE A 141 -29.37 11.80 -14.40
C ILE A 141 -30.45 11.22 -13.51
N LEU A 142 -30.50 11.68 -12.27
CA LEU A 142 -31.61 11.38 -11.36
C LEU A 142 -32.36 12.66 -11.03
N SER A 143 -33.62 12.71 -11.46
CA SER A 143 -34.50 13.83 -11.16
C SER A 143 -34.98 13.79 -9.71
N SER A 144 -35.36 14.94 -9.17
CA SER A 144 -35.87 15.05 -7.80
C SER A 144 -37.21 14.34 -7.57
N ASN A 145 -37.93 13.94 -8.62
CA ASN A 145 -39.10 13.06 -8.51
C ASN A 145 -38.75 11.56 -8.48
N GLY A 146 -37.47 11.19 -8.57
CA GLY A 146 -36.97 9.81 -8.56
C GLY A 146 -36.83 9.17 -9.96
N SER A 147 -37.16 9.87 -11.05
CA SER A 147 -37.02 9.31 -12.39
C SER A 147 -35.55 9.25 -12.82
N PHE A 148 -35.11 8.08 -13.28
CA PHE A 148 -33.78 7.90 -13.88
C PHE A 148 -33.81 8.18 -15.39
N SER A 149 -32.79 8.88 -15.85
CA SER A 149 -32.53 9.09 -17.28
C SER A 149 -31.04 9.11 -17.58
N TYR A 150 -30.67 8.90 -18.84
CA TYR A 150 -29.30 9.14 -19.27
C TYR A 150 -29.23 9.84 -20.62
N LEU A 151 -28.25 10.74 -20.75
CA LEU A 151 -27.88 11.41 -21.99
C LEU A 151 -26.74 10.65 -22.65
N ALA A 152 -26.87 10.29 -23.93
CA ALA A 152 -25.84 9.54 -24.64
C ALA A 152 -25.77 9.87 -26.14
N PRO A 153 -24.59 9.73 -26.78
CA PRO A 153 -24.48 9.86 -28.23
C PRO A 153 -25.36 8.81 -28.92
N LYS A 154 -26.12 9.21 -29.92
CA LYS A 154 -27.08 8.34 -30.60
C LYS A 154 -26.44 7.06 -31.15
N PHE A 155 -25.22 7.16 -31.68
CA PHE A 155 -24.51 6.01 -32.24
C PHE A 155 -23.99 5.03 -31.19
N GLU A 156 -23.91 5.44 -29.92
CA GLU A 156 -23.41 4.64 -28.78
C GLU A 156 -24.52 3.93 -27.99
N LEU A 157 -25.80 4.19 -28.31
CA LEU A 157 -26.93 3.65 -27.55
C LEU A 157 -26.93 2.12 -27.46
N GLY A 158 -26.53 1.42 -28.52
CA GLY A 158 -26.44 -0.04 -28.53
C GLY A 158 -25.47 -0.56 -27.47
N ARG A 159 -24.32 0.11 -27.31
CA ARG A 159 -23.32 -0.26 -26.30
C ARG A 159 -23.75 0.16 -24.89
N ILE A 160 -24.21 1.39 -24.73
CA ILE A 160 -24.61 1.95 -23.44
C ILE A 160 -25.81 1.20 -22.86
N SER A 161 -26.79 0.83 -23.68
CA SER A 161 -27.96 0.08 -23.21
C SER A 161 -27.65 -1.33 -22.69
N GLY A 162 -26.47 -1.87 -23.00
CA GLY A 162 -25.97 -3.15 -22.50
C GLY A 162 -25.25 -3.09 -21.15
N LEU A 163 -25.09 -1.91 -20.55
CA LEU A 163 -24.57 -1.78 -19.18
C LEU A 163 -25.60 -2.31 -18.17
N ASP A 164 -25.12 -2.92 -17.09
CA ASP A 164 -25.94 -3.46 -16.00
C ASP A 164 -26.47 -2.35 -15.06
N MET A 165 -27.13 -1.36 -15.64
CA MET A 165 -27.69 -0.21 -14.96
C MET A 165 -28.90 -0.59 -14.11
N VAL A 166 -29.00 -0.03 -12.90
CA VAL A 166 -30.16 -0.21 -12.01
C VAL A 166 -31.07 1.02 -12.04
N TYR A 167 -32.35 0.79 -12.33
CA TYR A 167 -33.43 1.79 -12.34
C TYR A 167 -34.79 1.08 -12.24
N GLU A 168 -35.83 1.78 -11.79
CA GLU A 168 -37.23 1.32 -11.93
C GLU A 168 -37.72 1.50 -13.36
N GLU A 169 -37.68 2.75 -13.83
CA GLU A 169 -37.96 3.14 -15.20
C GLU A 169 -36.78 3.98 -15.72
N LYS A 170 -36.55 3.93 -17.03
CA LYS A 170 -35.51 4.74 -17.68
C LYS A 170 -36.09 5.60 -18.78
N ASN A 171 -35.56 6.81 -18.89
CA ASN A 171 -35.70 7.62 -20.09
C ASN A 171 -34.33 7.79 -20.79
N VAL A 172 -34.31 7.66 -22.11
CA VAL A 172 -33.08 7.77 -22.92
C VAL A 172 -33.10 9.09 -23.68
N ILE A 173 -32.11 9.93 -23.43
CA ILE A 173 -31.93 11.21 -24.10
C ILE A 173 -30.79 11.04 -25.10
N GLU A 174 -31.13 10.83 -26.36
CA GLU A 174 -30.14 10.68 -27.42
C GLU A 174 -29.75 12.04 -28.02
N TRP A 175 -28.46 12.25 -28.28
CA TRP A 175 -27.96 13.42 -29.00
C TRP A 175 -27.12 13.01 -30.21
N LYS A 176 -27.24 13.75 -31.32
CA LYS A 176 -26.47 13.50 -32.55
C LYS A 176 -25.19 14.32 -32.57
N GLU A 177 -24.17 13.87 -33.28
CA GLU A 177 -22.86 14.54 -33.40
C GLU A 177 -22.97 16.00 -33.89
N GLU A 178 -23.98 16.31 -34.70
CA GLU A 178 -24.26 17.66 -35.19
C GLU A 178 -25.05 18.57 -34.22
N GLU A 179 -25.41 18.09 -33.02
CA GLU A 179 -26.16 18.83 -32.01
C GLU A 179 -25.32 19.11 -30.76
N SER A 180 -25.67 20.17 -30.01
CA SER A 180 -25.15 20.34 -28.65
C SER A 180 -25.85 19.37 -27.70
N PRO A 181 -25.12 18.45 -27.03
CA PRO A 181 -25.70 17.53 -26.03
C PRO A 181 -26.42 18.27 -24.91
N TYR A 182 -25.90 19.43 -24.49
CA TYR A 182 -26.46 20.23 -23.41
C TYR A 182 -27.78 20.90 -23.80
N ASN A 183 -27.91 21.36 -25.06
CA ASN A 183 -29.17 21.90 -25.57
C ASN A 183 -30.24 20.82 -25.76
N VAL A 184 -29.83 19.61 -26.16
CA VAL A 184 -30.71 18.43 -26.18
C VAL A 184 -31.21 18.14 -24.76
N LEU A 185 -30.30 18.09 -23.79
CA LEU A 185 -30.65 17.85 -22.39
C LEU A 185 -31.60 18.92 -21.83
N ARG A 186 -31.32 20.21 -22.07
CA ARG A 186 -32.20 21.33 -21.66
C ARG A 186 -33.63 21.15 -22.17
N ARG A 187 -33.78 20.80 -23.46
CA ARG A 187 -35.10 20.53 -24.06
C ARG A 187 -35.82 19.37 -23.38
N ALA A 188 -35.08 18.33 -22.98
CA ALA A 188 -35.65 17.18 -22.27
C ALA A 188 -36.15 17.52 -20.86
N PHE A 189 -35.54 18.49 -20.16
CA PHE A 189 -36.04 18.98 -18.86
C PHE A 189 -37.33 19.79 -18.98
N GLY A 190 -37.61 20.41 -20.13
CA GLY A 190 -38.81 21.23 -20.35
C GLY A 190 -38.87 22.54 -19.55
N SER A 191 -37.82 22.91 -18.83
CA SER A 191 -37.67 24.17 -18.10
C SER A 191 -36.65 25.09 -18.80
N GLU A 192 -36.87 26.40 -18.73
CA GLU A 192 -35.95 27.38 -19.33
C GLU A 192 -34.61 27.46 -18.60
N SER A 193 -34.58 27.24 -17.28
CA SER A 193 -33.35 27.20 -16.49
C SER A 193 -33.43 26.14 -15.37
N PRO A 194 -33.20 24.86 -15.70
CA PRO A 194 -33.19 23.80 -14.70
C PRO A 194 -32.07 24.00 -13.69
N LYS A 195 -32.36 23.78 -12.41
CA LYS A 195 -31.39 23.79 -11.30
C LYS A 195 -30.85 22.39 -11.11
N VAL A 196 -29.55 22.21 -11.26
CA VAL A 196 -28.93 20.89 -11.16
C VAL A 196 -27.73 20.92 -10.24
N VAL A 197 -27.49 19.81 -9.58
CA VAL A 197 -26.22 19.51 -8.95
C VAL A 197 -25.43 18.59 -9.88
N VAL A 198 -24.15 18.91 -10.04
CA VAL A 198 -23.22 18.12 -10.84
C VAL A 198 -22.25 17.44 -9.89
N ASP A 199 -22.05 16.14 -10.09
CA ASP A 199 -21.10 15.29 -9.34
C ASP A 199 -19.72 15.95 -9.19
N GLU A 200 -19.10 15.81 -8.01
CA GLU A 200 -17.82 16.46 -7.69
C GLU A 200 -16.69 16.04 -8.65
N GLN A 201 -16.77 14.85 -9.24
CA GLN A 201 -15.78 14.34 -10.18
C GLN A 201 -16.08 14.68 -11.65
N ALA A 202 -17.23 15.26 -11.96
CA ALA A 202 -17.56 15.60 -13.33
C ALA A 202 -16.53 16.59 -13.88
N ARG A 203 -16.10 16.34 -15.12
CA ARG A 203 -15.09 17.19 -15.76
C ARG A 203 -15.66 18.59 -15.98
N PHE A 204 -14.82 19.60 -15.80
CA PHE A 204 -15.24 21.02 -15.85
C PHE A 204 -16.05 21.39 -17.10
N PHE A 205 -15.74 20.80 -18.26
CA PHE A 205 -16.46 21.10 -19.50
C PHE A 205 -17.93 20.64 -19.48
N ILE A 206 -18.30 19.65 -18.65
CA ILE A 206 -19.70 19.24 -18.44
C ILE A 206 -20.45 20.35 -17.73
N ALA A 207 -19.92 20.83 -16.59
CA ALA A 207 -20.54 21.93 -15.84
C ALA A 207 -20.63 23.20 -16.70
N SER A 208 -19.54 23.55 -17.40
CA SER A 208 -19.52 24.70 -18.31
C SER A 208 -20.50 24.56 -19.48
N GLY A 209 -20.63 23.35 -20.04
CA GLY A 209 -21.58 23.05 -21.11
C GLY A 209 -23.04 23.17 -20.66
N LEU A 210 -23.37 22.66 -19.47
CA LEU A 210 -24.68 22.82 -18.84
C LEU A 210 -24.99 24.32 -18.60
N GLN A 211 -24.06 25.08 -18.01
CA GLN A 211 -24.25 26.53 -17.81
C GLN A 211 -24.46 27.27 -19.14
N SER A 212 -23.72 26.91 -20.19
CA SER A 212 -23.89 27.49 -21.54
C SER A 212 -25.25 27.16 -22.15
N ALA A 213 -25.86 26.05 -21.76
CA ALA A 213 -27.24 25.69 -22.08
C ALA A 213 -28.25 26.19 -21.02
N ASN A 214 -27.92 27.26 -20.30
CA ASN A 214 -28.81 27.96 -19.35
C ASN A 214 -29.25 27.14 -18.11
N PHE A 215 -28.52 26.09 -17.75
CA PHE A 215 -28.72 25.42 -16.45
C PHE A 215 -28.16 26.28 -15.30
N THR A 216 -28.87 26.29 -14.18
CA THR A 216 -28.32 26.76 -12.90
C THR A 216 -27.57 25.60 -12.25
N VAL A 217 -26.25 25.57 -12.41
CA VAL A 217 -25.39 24.50 -11.86
C VAL A 217 -24.90 24.88 -10.46
N SER A 218 -25.15 24.01 -9.48
CA SER A 218 -24.67 24.13 -8.11
C SER A 218 -23.67 23.02 -7.79
N PRO A 219 -22.67 23.28 -6.92
CA PRO A 219 -21.82 22.21 -6.39
C PRO A 219 -22.64 21.24 -5.51
N VAL A 220 -22.11 20.05 -5.30
CA VAL A 220 -22.70 19.08 -4.35
C VAL A 220 -22.72 19.71 -2.95
N SER A 221 -23.89 19.72 -2.31
CA SER A 221 -24.02 20.19 -0.94
C SER A 221 -23.46 19.16 0.04
N HIS A 222 -23.11 19.60 1.26
CA HIS A 222 -22.68 18.67 2.30
C HIS A 222 -23.77 17.61 2.64
N SER A 223 -25.06 17.97 2.53
CA SER A 223 -26.15 17.04 2.79
C SER A 223 -26.18 15.89 1.77
N ILE A 224 -25.98 16.21 0.48
CA ILE A 224 -25.94 15.23 -0.62
C ILE A 224 -24.65 14.40 -0.56
N ALA A 225 -23.50 15.03 -0.32
CA ALA A 225 -22.22 14.34 -0.19
C ALA A 225 -22.26 13.31 0.96
N SER A 226 -22.92 13.66 2.07
CA SER A 226 -23.02 12.79 3.25
C SER A 226 -23.84 11.51 3.03
N ILE A 227 -24.71 11.45 1.99
CA ILE A 227 -25.46 10.23 1.64
C ILE A 227 -24.51 9.06 1.37
N ARG A 228 -23.38 9.33 0.71
CA ARG A 228 -22.36 8.31 0.44
C ARG A 228 -21.45 8.08 1.65
N ALA A 229 -21.21 9.11 2.46
CA ALA A 229 -20.33 9.03 3.62
C ALA A 229 -20.84 8.01 4.66
N VAL A 230 -22.15 8.00 4.93
CA VAL A 230 -22.82 7.06 5.86
C VAL A 230 -23.09 5.72 5.19
N LYS A 231 -22.44 4.65 5.67
CA LYS A 231 -22.48 3.35 5.02
C LYS A 231 -23.68 2.51 5.44
N SER A 232 -24.31 1.83 4.49
CA SER A 232 -25.31 0.80 4.74
C SER A 232 -24.68 -0.45 5.40
N SER A 233 -25.52 -1.34 5.95
CA SER A 233 -25.04 -2.62 6.47
C SER A 233 -24.40 -3.52 5.41
N ALA A 234 -24.82 -3.43 4.14
CA ALA A 234 -24.23 -4.21 3.06
C ALA A 234 -22.85 -3.64 2.70
N GLU A 235 -22.74 -2.31 2.60
CA GLU A 235 -21.46 -1.62 2.35
C GLU A 235 -20.43 -1.92 3.45
N LEU A 236 -20.86 -1.87 4.71
CA LEU A 236 -20.00 -2.20 5.85
C LEU A 236 -19.51 -3.64 5.82
N GLN A 237 -20.32 -4.60 5.36
CA GLN A 237 -19.87 -5.99 5.21
C GLN A 237 -18.82 -6.12 4.11
N ILE A 238 -19.00 -5.43 2.98
CA ILE A 238 -18.03 -5.43 1.88
C ILE A 238 -16.71 -4.81 2.34
N LEU A 239 -16.78 -3.62 2.95
CA LEU A 239 -15.61 -2.91 3.49
C LEU A 239 -14.89 -3.74 4.55
N ARG A 240 -15.60 -4.42 5.46
CA ARG A 240 -15.00 -5.35 6.43
C ARG A 240 -14.30 -6.51 5.71
N GLY A 241 -14.98 -7.17 4.78
CA GLY A 241 -14.42 -8.32 4.07
C GLY A 241 -13.10 -7.99 3.37
N ILE A 242 -13.05 -6.91 2.60
CA ILE A 242 -11.84 -6.53 1.87
C ILE A 242 -10.72 -5.99 2.77
N ASN A 243 -11.04 -5.25 3.84
CA ASN A 243 -10.02 -4.71 4.75
C ASN A 243 -9.47 -5.77 5.71
N GLU A 244 -10.30 -6.69 6.21
CA GLU A 244 -9.83 -7.86 6.95
C GLU A 244 -8.95 -8.74 6.07
N PHE A 245 -9.36 -9.02 4.84
CA PHE A 245 -8.53 -9.79 3.91
C PHE A 245 -7.19 -9.09 3.63
N THR A 246 -7.20 -7.77 3.42
CA THR A 246 -6.00 -6.98 3.13
C THR A 246 -4.99 -7.03 4.28
N VAL A 247 -5.42 -6.91 5.54
CA VAL A 247 -4.49 -7.06 6.66
C VAL A 247 -3.98 -8.51 6.79
N GLU A 248 -4.78 -9.51 6.44
CA GLU A 248 -4.34 -10.92 6.41
C GLU A 248 -3.29 -11.18 5.31
N VAL A 249 -3.32 -10.44 4.19
CA VAL A 249 -2.21 -10.44 3.22
C VAL A 249 -0.92 -10.00 3.88
N VAL A 250 -0.93 -8.87 4.63
CA VAL A 250 0.27 -8.39 5.33
C VAL A 250 0.74 -9.38 6.40
N ARG A 251 -0.20 -9.94 7.18
CA ARG A 251 0.08 -10.94 8.23
C ARG A 251 0.68 -12.21 7.68
N SER A 252 0.20 -12.69 6.53
CA SER A 252 0.73 -13.88 5.87
C SER A 252 2.11 -13.66 5.25
N LEU A 253 2.39 -12.44 4.76
CA LEU A 253 3.70 -12.05 4.24
C LEU A 253 4.75 -11.92 5.36
N GLN A 254 4.42 -11.24 6.46
CA GLN A 254 5.36 -10.90 7.54
C GLN A 254 6.32 -12.03 7.98
N PRO A 255 5.87 -13.27 8.26
CA PRO A 255 6.77 -14.35 8.71
C PRO A 255 7.70 -14.86 7.61
N CYS A 256 7.34 -14.64 6.34
CA CYS A 256 8.05 -15.06 5.14
C CYS A 256 9.07 -14.02 4.67
N ILE A 257 8.91 -12.74 5.02
CA ILE A 257 9.85 -11.66 4.70
C ILE A 257 11.22 -11.92 5.35
N ARG A 258 12.29 -11.67 4.58
CA ARG A 258 13.69 -11.78 5.02
C ARG A 258 14.48 -10.53 4.65
N ILE A 259 15.53 -10.26 5.41
CA ILE A 259 16.53 -9.24 5.06
C ILE A 259 17.07 -9.53 3.66
N GLY A 260 17.13 -8.49 2.84
CA GLY A 260 17.55 -8.57 1.44
C GLY A 260 16.41 -8.61 0.42
N VAL A 261 15.16 -8.87 0.82
CA VAL A 261 14.03 -8.80 -0.12
C VAL A 261 13.93 -7.40 -0.73
N SER A 262 13.61 -7.31 -2.03
CA SER A 262 13.39 -6.02 -2.69
C SER A 262 11.95 -5.54 -2.52
N GLN A 263 11.74 -4.23 -2.62
CA GLN A 263 10.39 -3.64 -2.62
C GLN A 263 9.54 -4.21 -3.75
N GLU A 264 10.11 -4.36 -4.95
CA GLU A 264 9.44 -4.90 -6.13
C GLU A 264 9.01 -6.35 -5.93
N THR A 265 9.82 -7.14 -5.21
CA THR A 265 9.49 -8.53 -4.88
C THR A 265 8.28 -8.59 -3.93
N LEU A 266 8.23 -7.71 -2.91
CA LEU A 266 7.05 -7.63 -2.03
C LEU A 266 5.80 -7.14 -2.77
N PHE A 267 5.95 -6.11 -3.62
CA PHE A 267 4.86 -5.58 -4.42
C PHE A 267 4.26 -6.65 -5.35
N SER A 268 5.10 -7.33 -6.14
CA SER A 268 4.65 -8.35 -7.09
C SER A 268 4.04 -9.56 -6.39
N THR A 269 4.62 -9.98 -5.26
CA THR A 269 4.06 -11.07 -4.45
C THR A 269 2.68 -10.70 -3.91
N ALA A 270 2.52 -9.49 -3.35
CA ALA A 270 1.23 -9.05 -2.83
C ALA A 270 0.17 -8.96 -3.94
N SER A 271 0.55 -8.44 -5.12
CA SER A 271 -0.32 -8.41 -6.31
C SER A 271 -0.79 -9.82 -6.71
N ALA A 272 0.13 -10.79 -6.71
CA ALA A 272 -0.19 -12.17 -7.03
C ALA A 272 -1.12 -12.80 -5.99
N LEU A 273 -0.92 -12.53 -4.69
CA LEU A 273 -1.79 -13.02 -3.61
C LEU A 273 -3.23 -12.49 -3.74
N PHE A 274 -3.40 -11.18 -4.00
CA PHE A 274 -4.72 -10.60 -4.26
C PHE A 274 -5.38 -11.19 -5.51
N SER A 275 -4.63 -11.33 -6.60
CA SER A 275 -5.12 -11.93 -7.85
C SER A 275 -5.56 -13.38 -7.64
N ARG A 276 -4.77 -14.16 -6.91
CA ARG A 276 -5.05 -15.56 -6.59
C ARG A 276 -6.27 -15.75 -5.71
N ALA A 277 -6.57 -14.77 -4.86
CA ALA A 277 -7.78 -14.75 -4.04
C ALA A 277 -9.03 -14.22 -4.76
N GLY A 278 -8.89 -13.73 -6.00
CA GLY A 278 -10.00 -13.18 -6.78
C GLY A 278 -10.28 -11.70 -6.54
N ALA A 279 -9.41 -10.98 -5.83
CA ALA A 279 -9.52 -9.56 -5.51
C ALA A 279 -8.37 -8.75 -6.12
N GLY A 280 -7.94 -9.05 -7.35
CA GLY A 280 -6.81 -8.38 -8.02
C GLY A 280 -7.16 -7.09 -8.77
N SER A 281 -8.43 -6.88 -9.12
CA SER A 281 -8.87 -5.82 -10.06
C SER A 281 -8.70 -4.38 -9.56
N GLY A 282 -8.41 -4.19 -8.27
CA GLY A 282 -8.14 -2.88 -7.67
C GLY A 282 -6.80 -2.79 -6.95
N PHE A 283 -5.91 -3.77 -7.13
CA PHE A 283 -4.69 -3.86 -6.33
C PHE A 283 -3.77 -2.65 -6.54
N TRP A 284 -3.27 -2.12 -5.43
CA TRP A 284 -2.17 -1.16 -5.38
C TRP A 284 -1.37 -1.41 -4.10
N ALA A 285 -0.10 -0.99 -4.10
CA ALA A 285 0.72 -1.01 -2.89
C ALA A 285 1.87 0.00 -2.97
N ILE A 286 2.25 0.51 -1.81
CA ILE A 286 3.46 1.26 -1.54
C ILE A 286 4.29 0.44 -0.53
N VAL A 287 5.52 0.10 -0.91
CA VAL A 287 6.45 -0.67 -0.06
C VAL A 287 7.70 0.14 0.16
N LEU A 288 7.97 0.55 1.40
CA LEU A 288 9.08 1.45 1.74
C LEU A 288 9.94 0.89 2.87
N PHE A 289 11.26 0.96 2.71
CA PHE A 289 12.22 0.46 3.71
C PHE A 289 13.07 1.59 4.31
N GLY A 290 13.19 1.62 5.63
CA GLY A 290 14.08 2.55 6.35
C GLY A 290 13.86 4.02 5.95
N GLU A 291 14.92 4.70 5.51
CA GLU A 291 14.86 6.13 5.17
C GLU A 291 13.91 6.47 4.02
N GLN A 292 13.60 5.52 3.12
CA GLN A 292 12.66 5.79 2.03
C GLN A 292 11.23 5.99 2.53
N ALA A 293 10.89 5.44 3.70
CA ALA A 293 9.59 5.64 4.32
C ALA A 293 9.38 7.09 4.77
N ALA A 294 10.43 7.93 4.84
CA ALA A 294 10.30 9.36 5.13
C ALA A 294 9.57 10.15 4.02
N ASN A 295 9.36 9.55 2.83
CA ASN A 295 8.51 10.09 1.78
C ASN A 295 7.19 9.29 1.77
N PRO A 296 6.05 9.86 2.21
CA PRO A 296 4.81 9.11 2.40
C PRO A 296 4.30 8.36 1.16
N HIS A 297 4.56 8.92 -0.03
CA HIS A 297 4.20 8.33 -1.34
C HIS A 297 5.39 7.65 -2.05
N GLY A 298 6.50 7.46 -1.33
CA GLY A 298 7.65 6.66 -1.76
C GLY A 298 8.83 7.41 -2.38
N GLY A 299 9.85 6.63 -2.74
CA GLY A 299 11.12 7.09 -3.29
C GLY A 299 11.29 6.76 -4.78
N SER A 300 12.21 7.44 -5.46
CA SER A 300 12.42 7.33 -6.91
C SER A 300 13.27 6.13 -7.36
N LYS A 301 13.74 5.28 -6.43
CA LYS A 301 14.62 4.14 -6.71
C LYS A 301 14.27 2.94 -5.84
N GLY A 302 14.30 1.74 -6.42
CA GLY A 302 14.15 0.48 -5.70
C GLY A 302 15.21 0.28 -4.62
N LYS A 303 14.82 -0.36 -3.51
CA LYS A 303 15.64 -0.67 -2.33
C LYS A 303 15.42 -2.11 -1.87
N THR A 304 16.45 -2.68 -1.25
CA THR A 304 16.37 -3.97 -0.54
C THR A 304 16.30 -3.74 0.96
N LEU A 305 15.55 -4.60 1.67
CA LEU A 305 15.35 -4.48 3.10
C LEU A 305 16.65 -4.72 3.86
N GLY A 306 17.16 -3.71 4.55
CA GLY A 306 18.35 -3.80 5.41
C GLY A 306 18.04 -4.32 6.80
N ALA A 307 19.07 -4.83 7.50
CA ALA A 307 18.96 -5.11 8.92
C ALA A 307 18.84 -3.79 9.70
N GLY A 308 18.02 -3.76 10.77
CA GLY A 308 17.80 -2.55 11.54
C GLY A 308 16.78 -1.58 10.94
N GLU A 309 16.05 -1.99 9.89
CA GLU A 309 15.07 -1.16 9.19
C GLU A 309 13.65 -1.71 9.34
N PHE A 310 12.67 -0.81 9.44
CA PHE A 310 11.27 -1.17 9.24
C PHE A 310 10.96 -1.37 7.76
N ALA A 311 9.96 -2.22 7.49
CA ALA A 311 9.22 -2.23 6.24
C ALA A 311 7.84 -1.61 6.45
N LEU A 312 7.58 -0.48 5.81
CA LEU A 312 6.25 0.13 5.71
C LEU A 312 5.59 -0.44 4.46
N ILE A 313 4.46 -1.11 4.65
CA ILE A 313 3.63 -1.67 3.59
C ILE A 313 2.26 -1.00 3.71
N ASP A 314 1.94 -0.19 2.72
CA ASP A 314 0.65 0.44 2.55
C ASP A 314 0.00 -0.16 1.31
N ILE A 315 -1.18 -0.75 1.46
CA ILE A 315 -1.70 -1.72 0.52
C ILE A 315 -3.21 -1.78 0.54
N GLY A 316 -3.79 -1.98 -0.65
CA GLY A 316 -5.22 -2.08 -0.82
C GLY A 316 -5.62 -2.81 -2.09
N SER A 317 -6.91 -3.12 -2.16
CA SER A 317 -7.59 -3.58 -3.36
C SER A 317 -9.09 -3.22 -3.28
N THR A 318 -9.92 -3.82 -4.12
CA THR A 318 -11.37 -3.59 -4.13
C THR A 318 -12.16 -4.89 -4.07
N LEU A 319 -13.34 -4.83 -3.44
CA LEU A 319 -14.38 -5.85 -3.51
C LEU A 319 -15.70 -5.17 -3.88
N HIS A 320 -16.32 -5.59 -4.99
CA HIS A 320 -17.52 -4.93 -5.54
C HIS A 320 -17.36 -3.40 -5.72
N GLY A 321 -16.13 -2.96 -6.01
CA GLY A 321 -15.74 -1.56 -6.14
C GLY A 321 -15.39 -0.83 -4.84
N TYR A 322 -15.71 -1.39 -3.67
CA TYR A 322 -15.36 -0.78 -2.37
C TYR A 322 -13.90 -1.07 -2.02
N GLY A 323 -13.17 -0.04 -1.60
CA GLY A 323 -11.73 -0.10 -1.34
C GLY A 323 -11.34 -0.70 0.01
N SER A 324 -10.15 -1.30 0.05
CA SER A 324 -9.34 -1.41 1.25
C SER A 324 -8.16 -0.47 1.23
N ASP A 325 -7.76 -0.05 2.42
CA ASP A 325 -6.65 0.88 2.64
C ASP A 325 -6.01 0.60 4.00
N VAL A 326 -4.85 -0.06 3.99
CA VAL A 326 -4.20 -0.57 5.21
C VAL A 326 -2.70 -0.36 5.13
N THR A 327 -2.18 0.52 5.99
CA THR A 327 -0.75 0.63 6.27
C THR A 327 -0.33 -0.16 7.51
N ARG A 328 0.76 -0.93 7.36
CA ARG A 328 1.52 -1.54 8.45
C ARG A 328 3.00 -1.22 8.34
N THR A 329 3.57 -0.69 9.43
CA THR A 329 5.02 -0.62 9.62
C THR A 329 5.48 -1.82 10.44
N ILE A 330 6.19 -2.75 9.80
CA ILE A 330 6.49 -4.09 10.32
C ILE A 330 7.98 -4.41 10.36
N LEU A 331 8.31 -5.47 11.10
CA LEU A 331 9.61 -6.13 11.09
C LEU A 331 9.47 -7.58 10.62
N PRO A 332 10.45 -8.11 9.86
CA PRO A 332 10.49 -9.54 9.56
C PRO A 332 10.69 -10.35 10.85
N ARG A 333 10.37 -11.64 10.81
CA ARG A 333 10.60 -12.54 11.95
C ARG A 333 12.07 -12.50 12.41
N GLY A 334 12.28 -12.17 13.69
CA GLY A 334 13.62 -12.03 14.29
C GLY A 334 14.37 -10.75 13.91
N GLY A 335 13.76 -9.87 13.10
CA GLY A 335 14.28 -8.53 12.84
C GLY A 335 14.17 -7.64 14.08
N ASN A 336 15.01 -6.62 14.16
CA ASN A 336 14.98 -5.61 15.20
C ASN A 336 15.27 -4.23 14.62
N VAL A 337 14.98 -3.19 15.40
CA VAL A 337 15.35 -1.80 15.15
C VAL A 337 15.96 -1.21 16.42
N SER A 338 16.48 0.01 16.34
CA SER A 338 16.90 0.74 17.55
C SER A 338 15.73 0.97 18.49
N ARG A 339 16.02 1.12 19.79
CA ARG A 339 14.99 1.45 20.80
C ARG A 339 14.21 2.71 20.42
N GLU A 340 14.91 3.70 19.90
CA GLU A 340 14.35 4.97 19.46
C GLU A 340 13.33 4.81 18.32
N LEU A 341 13.60 3.96 17.32
CA LEU A 341 12.63 3.67 16.24
C LEU A 341 11.42 2.89 16.77
N MET A 342 11.63 2.00 17.74
CA MET A 342 10.53 1.32 18.41
C MET A 342 9.65 2.31 19.20
N ASP A 343 10.25 3.28 19.90
CA ASP A 343 9.51 4.32 20.63
C ASP A 343 8.69 5.21 19.67
N VAL A 344 9.19 5.48 18.46
CA VAL A 344 8.42 6.16 17.40
C VAL A 344 7.20 5.33 16.98
N TRP A 345 7.38 4.01 16.79
CA TRP A 345 6.27 3.11 16.45
C TRP A 345 5.20 3.09 17.54
N ASP A 346 5.61 2.99 18.81
CA ASP A 346 4.70 3.01 19.96
C ASP A 346 3.95 4.36 20.04
N LEU A 347 4.63 5.47 19.72
CA LEU A 347 4.03 6.81 19.68
C LEU A 347 2.96 6.93 18.60
N VAL A 348 3.23 6.44 17.38
CA VAL A 348 2.24 6.41 16.27
C VAL A 348 1.04 5.54 16.66
N HIS A 349 1.28 4.37 17.24
CA HIS A 349 0.21 3.49 17.71
C HIS A 349 -0.66 4.14 18.82
N ALA A 350 -0.04 4.89 19.75
CA ALA A 350 -0.76 5.66 20.76
C ALA A 350 -1.57 6.82 20.14
N SER A 351 -1.03 7.48 19.12
CA SER A 351 -1.71 8.53 18.34
C SER A 351 -2.98 7.99 17.70
N GLN A 352 -2.86 6.87 16.98
CA GLN A 352 -3.98 6.19 16.33
C GLN A 352 -5.04 5.81 17.36
N SER A 353 -4.63 5.20 18.48
CA SER A 353 -5.53 4.79 19.57
C SER A 353 -6.34 5.95 20.14
N THR A 354 -5.71 7.12 20.29
CA THR A 354 -6.37 8.32 20.82
C THR A 354 -7.45 8.82 19.87
N ALA A 355 -7.15 8.86 18.56
CA ALA A 355 -8.13 9.23 17.55
C ALA A 355 -9.32 8.26 17.49
N ILE A 356 -9.08 6.93 17.51
CA ILE A 356 -10.16 5.92 17.51
C ILE A 356 -11.13 6.17 18.66
N GLY A 357 -10.63 6.45 19.87
CA GLY A 357 -11.47 6.71 21.04
C GLY A 357 -12.37 7.96 20.92
N LEU A 358 -12.12 8.84 19.95
CA LEU A 358 -12.88 10.08 19.73
C LEU A 358 -13.78 10.03 18.49
N MET A 359 -13.71 8.96 17.69
CA MET A 359 -14.54 8.77 16.49
C MET A 359 -15.96 8.34 16.85
N ARG A 360 -16.76 9.31 17.33
CA ARG A 360 -18.16 9.14 17.73
C ARG A 360 -19.06 10.18 17.05
N PRO A 361 -20.36 9.90 16.88
CA PRO A 361 -21.28 10.85 16.28
C PRO A 361 -21.26 12.21 16.99
N GLY A 362 -21.23 13.30 16.22
CA GLY A 362 -21.16 14.66 16.73
C GLY A 362 -19.74 15.16 17.06
N ALA A 363 -18.70 14.33 16.96
CA ALA A 363 -17.33 14.79 17.09
C ALA A 363 -16.89 15.55 15.81
N PRO A 364 -16.33 16.78 15.92
CA PRO A 364 -15.76 17.46 14.76
C PRO A 364 -14.54 16.72 14.20
N CYS A 365 -14.43 16.60 12.88
CA CYS A 365 -13.28 15.98 12.21
C CYS A 365 -11.94 16.62 12.64
N SER A 366 -11.91 17.95 12.76
CA SER A 366 -10.78 18.75 13.24
C SER A 366 -10.33 18.35 14.65
N THR A 367 -11.27 18.10 15.56
CA THR A 367 -10.97 17.68 16.94
C THR A 367 -10.33 16.30 17.01
N VAL A 368 -10.77 15.37 16.15
CA VAL A 368 -10.18 14.03 16.06
C VAL A 368 -8.75 14.08 15.52
N ASP A 369 -8.50 14.87 14.46
CA ASP A 369 -7.16 15.14 13.92
C ASP A 369 -6.24 15.79 14.96
N GLU A 370 -6.71 16.84 15.63
CA GLU A 370 -5.95 17.56 16.66
C GLU A 370 -5.53 16.64 17.82
N ALA A 371 -6.44 15.79 18.29
CA ALA A 371 -6.15 14.86 19.38
C ALA A 371 -5.02 13.88 19.02
N SER A 372 -4.98 13.39 17.77
CA SER A 372 -3.90 12.56 17.26
C SER A 372 -2.59 13.36 17.22
N ARG A 373 -2.59 14.55 16.60
CA ARG A 373 -1.41 15.43 16.51
C ARG A 373 -0.82 15.75 17.88
N ASN A 374 -1.66 15.99 18.88
CA ASN A 374 -1.24 16.30 20.24
C ASN A 374 -0.45 15.15 20.91
N VAL A 375 -0.74 13.89 20.58
CA VAL A 375 0.05 12.75 21.06
C VAL A 375 1.45 12.80 20.45
N ILE A 376 1.55 12.93 19.13
CA ILE A 376 2.84 12.96 18.41
C ILE A 376 3.67 14.19 18.82
N ALA A 377 3.04 15.34 19.02
CA ALA A 377 3.70 16.56 19.48
C ALA A 377 4.34 16.41 20.87
N LYS A 378 3.69 15.70 21.81
CA LYS A 378 4.27 15.40 23.13
C LYS A 378 5.53 14.54 23.05
N GLY A 379 5.65 13.70 22.01
CA GLY A 379 6.85 12.95 21.70
C GLY A 379 7.93 13.75 20.96
N SER A 380 7.77 15.08 20.80
CA SER A 380 8.68 15.95 20.04
C SER A 380 8.74 15.67 18.54
N TYR A 381 7.73 14.97 18.00
CA TYR A 381 7.63 14.65 16.57
C TYR A 381 6.54 15.44 15.83
N GLY A 382 5.90 16.43 16.47
CA GLY A 382 4.78 17.19 15.90
C GLY A 382 5.02 17.73 14.48
N PRO A 383 6.15 18.40 14.18
CA PRO A 383 6.47 18.90 12.84
C PRO A 383 6.63 17.82 11.76
N TYR A 384 6.72 16.54 12.14
CA TYR A 384 6.94 15.41 11.24
C TYR A 384 5.66 14.60 10.97
N PHE A 385 4.52 15.00 11.55
CA PHE A 385 3.20 14.53 11.13
C PHE A 385 2.60 15.50 10.11
N THR A 386 2.91 15.25 8.84
CA THR A 386 2.87 16.25 7.75
C THR A 386 1.61 16.22 6.89
N HIS A 387 0.70 15.26 7.10
CA HIS A 387 -0.56 15.14 6.37
C HIS A 387 -1.75 15.05 7.33
N ARG A 388 -2.97 15.05 6.79
CA ARG A 388 -4.23 14.84 7.53
C ARG A 388 -4.22 13.51 8.30
N LEU A 389 -5.05 13.38 9.34
CA LEU A 389 -5.20 12.12 10.08
C LEU A 389 -5.83 11.00 9.26
N GLY A 390 -6.69 11.34 8.30
CA GLY A 390 -7.35 10.35 7.45
C GLY A 390 -8.42 10.97 6.56
N HIS A 391 -9.14 10.10 5.85
CA HIS A 391 -10.18 10.43 4.88
C HIS A 391 -11.29 9.39 4.90
N GLY A 392 -12.45 9.72 4.32
CA GLY A 392 -13.51 8.76 4.10
C GLY A 392 -13.05 7.65 3.15
N LEU A 393 -13.59 6.45 3.36
CA LEU A 393 -13.33 5.28 2.53
C LEU A 393 -14.64 4.62 2.10
N GLY A 394 -14.75 4.30 0.81
CA GLY A 394 -15.93 3.69 0.22
C GLY A 394 -15.65 3.17 -1.19
N LEU A 395 -16.40 3.67 -2.17
CA LEU A 395 -16.16 3.40 -3.59
C LEU A 395 -15.00 4.23 -4.14
N GLU A 396 -14.67 5.32 -3.45
CA GLU A 396 -13.43 6.07 -3.65
C GLU A 396 -12.42 5.68 -2.58
N MET A 397 -11.13 5.72 -2.96
CA MET A 397 -10.05 5.60 -1.99
C MET A 397 -10.11 6.76 -1.00
N HIS A 398 -10.31 7.98 -1.51
CA HIS A 398 -10.46 9.20 -0.71
C HIS A 398 -11.83 9.83 -0.99
N GLU A 399 -12.75 9.76 -0.03
CA GLU A 399 -14.05 10.45 -0.06
C GLU A 399 -14.29 11.23 1.24
N HIS A 400 -15.43 11.93 1.33
CA HIS A 400 -15.84 12.60 2.57
C HIS A 400 -16.18 11.59 3.68
N PRO A 401 -15.97 11.94 4.97
CA PRO A 401 -15.37 13.18 5.46
C PRO A 401 -13.83 13.12 5.54
N TYR A 402 -13.18 14.28 5.57
CA TYR A 402 -11.72 14.37 5.74
C TYR A 402 -11.33 14.74 7.18
N LEU A 403 -10.50 13.93 7.84
CA LEU A 403 -10.01 14.19 9.20
C LEU A 403 -8.79 15.10 9.15
N ASN A 404 -9.02 16.41 9.09
CA ASN A 404 -7.97 17.42 9.12
C ASN A 404 -8.36 18.62 9.99
N GLY A 405 -7.37 19.36 10.48
CA GLY A 405 -7.58 20.50 11.38
C GLY A 405 -8.38 21.69 10.81
N ALA A 406 -8.76 21.68 9.52
CA ALA A 406 -9.61 22.71 8.92
C ALA A 406 -11.07 22.24 8.68
N ASN A 407 -11.39 20.97 8.95
CA ASN A 407 -12.71 20.42 8.73
C ASN A 407 -13.52 20.31 10.03
N ASP A 408 -14.50 21.17 10.22
CA ASP A 408 -15.41 21.13 11.39
C ASP A 408 -16.70 20.32 11.14
N GLU A 409 -16.76 19.56 10.04
CA GLU A 409 -17.82 18.59 9.82
C GLU A 409 -17.93 17.62 11.00
N LEU A 410 -19.17 17.37 11.45
CA LEU A 410 -19.44 16.47 12.55
C LEU A 410 -19.59 15.05 12.02
N LEU A 411 -18.78 14.14 12.58
CA LEU A 411 -18.87 12.72 12.27
C LEU A 411 -20.28 12.18 12.53
N LYS A 412 -20.71 11.25 11.69
CA LYS A 412 -22.01 10.58 11.79
C LYS A 412 -21.83 9.09 12.04
N PHE A 413 -22.83 8.47 12.65
CA PHE A 413 -22.84 7.03 12.86
C PHE A 413 -22.71 6.30 11.51
N ALA A 414 -21.93 5.23 11.48
CA ALA A 414 -21.65 4.41 10.30
C ALA A 414 -20.89 5.10 9.15
N GLU A 415 -20.33 6.29 9.36
CA GLU A 415 -19.26 6.77 8.49
C GLU A 415 -18.01 5.89 8.64
N VAL A 416 -17.29 5.71 7.54
CA VAL A 416 -16.02 4.97 7.52
C VAL A 416 -14.93 5.93 7.10
N VAL A 417 -13.91 6.07 7.95
CA VAL A 417 -12.74 6.92 7.73
C VAL A 417 -11.46 6.13 7.99
N THR A 418 -10.38 6.41 7.27
CA THR A 418 -9.04 5.95 7.64
C THR A 418 -8.54 6.67 8.88
N ASN A 419 -7.70 6.00 9.66
CA ASN A 419 -6.98 6.57 10.80
C ASN A 419 -5.51 6.20 10.67
N GLU A 420 -4.74 7.11 10.08
CA GLU A 420 -3.43 6.85 9.51
C GLU A 420 -2.32 7.81 10.01
N PRO A 421 -2.20 8.08 11.32
CA PRO A 421 -1.14 8.98 11.79
C PRO A 421 0.23 8.43 11.38
N GLY A 422 1.12 9.34 10.98
CA GLY A 422 2.45 9.00 10.53
C GLY A 422 3.50 10.01 10.97
N ILE A 423 4.71 9.53 11.22
CA ILE A 423 5.90 10.34 11.51
C ILE A 423 6.90 10.12 10.38
N TYR A 424 7.31 11.21 9.72
CA TYR A 424 8.21 11.19 8.56
C TYR A 424 9.39 12.13 8.78
N VAL A 425 10.58 11.57 8.91
CA VAL A 425 11.81 12.31 9.16
C VAL A 425 12.78 12.06 8.01
N THR A 426 13.05 13.08 7.20
CA THR A 426 14.01 12.98 6.09
C THR A 426 15.44 12.82 6.59
N ASP A 427 16.38 12.41 5.73
CA ASP A 427 17.81 12.33 6.10
C ASP A 427 18.38 13.68 6.56
N GLU A 428 17.90 14.79 5.99
CA GLU A 428 18.32 16.15 6.39
C GLU A 428 17.82 16.48 7.79
N GLN A 429 16.55 16.19 8.08
CA GLN A 429 15.94 16.39 9.39
C GLN A 429 16.54 15.45 10.43
N ALA A 430 16.83 14.21 10.08
CA ALA A 430 17.48 13.25 10.95
C ALA A 430 18.84 13.79 11.46
N LYS A 431 19.64 14.37 10.57
CA LYS A 431 20.93 14.98 10.95
C LYS A 431 20.78 16.11 11.96
N SER A 432 19.78 16.98 11.78
CA SER A 432 19.54 18.08 12.74
C SER A 432 19.04 17.57 14.10
N MET A 433 18.43 16.38 14.13
CA MET A 433 18.04 15.66 15.35
C MET A 433 19.17 14.82 15.96
N GLY A 434 20.38 14.82 15.38
CA GLY A 434 21.50 13.98 15.84
C GLY A 434 21.37 12.50 15.48
N LYS A 435 20.49 12.16 14.54
CA LYS A 435 20.26 10.79 14.06
C LYS A 435 21.08 10.51 12.79
N SER A 436 21.41 9.24 12.58
CA SER A 436 22.24 8.82 11.44
C SER A 436 21.50 8.79 10.10
N LYS A 437 20.19 8.51 10.12
CA LYS A 437 19.35 8.33 8.94
C LYS A 437 17.92 8.77 9.19
N GLY A 438 17.22 9.16 8.14
CA GLY A 438 15.79 9.36 8.10
C GLY A 438 15.01 8.06 8.29
N PHE A 439 13.71 8.19 8.53
CA PHE A 439 12.78 7.09 8.72
C PHE A 439 11.34 7.56 8.50
N GLY A 440 10.44 6.60 8.31
CA GLY A 440 9.00 6.83 8.35
C GLY A 440 8.29 5.70 9.07
N VAL A 441 7.25 6.04 9.84
CA VAL A 441 6.37 5.08 10.50
C VAL A 441 4.94 5.57 10.34
N ARG A 442 4.08 4.72 9.77
CA ARG A 442 2.63 4.92 9.66
C ARG A 442 1.90 3.64 10.06
N ILE A 443 0.77 3.79 10.73
CA ILE A 443 -0.15 2.70 11.06
C ILE A 443 -1.53 3.19 10.68
N GLU A 444 -2.23 2.39 9.88
CA GLU A 444 -3.52 2.76 9.33
C GLU A 444 -4.52 1.63 9.40
N ASP A 445 -5.72 1.98 9.79
CA ASP A 445 -6.88 1.11 9.75
C ASP A 445 -8.09 1.94 9.31
N PRO A 446 -8.98 1.40 8.47
CA PRO A 446 -10.29 1.98 8.28
C PRO A 446 -11.15 1.74 9.52
N VAL A 447 -11.90 2.77 9.91
CA VAL A 447 -12.62 2.84 11.17
C VAL A 447 -14.04 3.31 10.91
N MET A 448 -15.00 2.49 11.36
CA MET A 448 -16.41 2.85 11.40
C MET A 448 -16.70 3.67 12.66
N VAL A 449 -17.33 4.83 12.49
CA VAL A 449 -17.79 5.68 13.60
C VAL A 449 -18.97 5.03 14.33
N THR A 450 -18.88 4.93 15.65
CA THR A 450 -19.96 4.39 16.52
C THR A 450 -20.12 5.21 17.79
N ASP A 451 -21.20 4.99 18.54
CA ASP A 451 -21.45 5.69 19.81
C ASP A 451 -20.35 5.45 20.87
N ALA A 452 -19.67 4.31 20.81
CA ALA A 452 -18.61 3.93 21.74
C ALA A 452 -17.20 4.36 21.27
N GLY A 453 -17.10 5.15 20.20
CA GLY A 453 -15.86 5.43 19.49
C GLY A 453 -15.73 4.61 18.21
N GLY A 454 -14.55 4.65 17.59
CA GLY A 454 -14.29 3.98 16.33
C GLY A 454 -14.16 2.46 16.46
N VAL A 455 -14.70 1.72 15.49
CA VAL A 455 -14.52 0.27 15.34
C VAL A 455 -13.73 0.00 14.07
N VAL A 456 -12.56 -0.63 14.19
CA VAL A 456 -11.73 -0.97 13.04
C VAL A 456 -12.40 -2.01 12.14
N LEU A 457 -12.18 -1.88 10.83
CA LEU A 457 -12.68 -2.80 9.81
C LEU A 457 -11.64 -3.84 9.38
N THR A 458 -10.50 -3.91 10.07
CA THR A 458 -9.41 -4.88 9.87
C THR A 458 -9.46 -6.05 10.86
N GLY A 459 -10.56 -6.18 11.61
CA GLY A 459 -10.79 -7.19 12.65
C GLY A 459 -9.98 -6.91 13.93
N ARG A 460 -8.65 -6.84 13.82
CA ARG A 460 -7.75 -6.42 14.91
C ARG A 460 -6.68 -5.45 14.41
N ARG A 461 -6.30 -4.51 15.27
CA ARG A 461 -5.17 -3.60 15.07
C ARG A 461 -3.83 -4.32 15.16
N ALA A 462 -2.79 -3.66 14.68
CA ALA A 462 -1.41 -4.08 14.91
C ALA A 462 -1.12 -4.14 16.41
N LEU A 463 -0.54 -5.24 16.89
CA LEU A 463 -0.14 -5.40 18.29
C LEU A 463 1.33 -5.02 18.52
N SER A 464 2.15 -5.18 17.47
CA SER A 464 3.56 -4.79 17.43
C SER A 464 4.04 -4.83 15.97
N PRO A 465 5.24 -4.34 15.65
CA PRO A 465 5.84 -4.52 14.32
C PRO A 465 6.02 -5.99 13.90
N TRP A 466 6.06 -6.93 14.85
CA TRP A 466 6.15 -8.37 14.58
C TRP A 466 4.78 -9.07 14.51
N ALA A 467 3.72 -8.36 14.88
CA ALA A 467 2.35 -8.85 14.90
C ALA A 467 1.40 -7.80 14.30
N PRO A 468 1.51 -7.53 12.98
CA PRO A 468 0.66 -6.58 12.28
C PRO A 468 -0.83 -6.95 12.34
#